data_AF-A0A3D2S5H5-F1
#
_entry.id   AF-A0A3D2S5H5-F1
#
_cell.length_a   1.000
_cell.length_b   1.000
_cell.length_c   1.000
_cell.angle_alpha   90.00
_cell.angle_beta   90.00
_cell.angle_gamma   90.00
#
_symmetry.space_group_name_H-M   'P 1'
#
loop_
_entity.id
_entity.type
_entity.pdbx_description
1 polymer ?
#
loop_
_entity_poly.entity_id
_entity_poly.type
_entity_poly.pdbx_seq_one_letter_code
_entity_poly.pdbx_strand_id
1 'polypeptide(L)'
;MSSSLLPVMEQFYTIQGEGAHSGKPAYFIRLGGCDVGCVWCDVKESWDADKHPSVSVATIMERMGDIPAQLVVITGGEPLMYDVS
;
A
#
# COMPACT_ATOMS: atom_id res chain seq x y z
N MET A 1 8.49 18.67 6.54
CA MET A 1 7.92 17.35 6.22
C MET A 1 8.12 17.15 4.73
N SER A 2 8.91 16.15 4.35
CA SER A 2 9.10 15.84 2.93
C SER A 2 7.73 15.45 2.36
N SER A 3 7.30 16.15 1.31
CA SER A 3 6.12 15.77 0.53
C SER A 3 6.50 14.58 -0.35
N SER A 4 6.76 13.41 0.26
CA SER A 4 7.09 12.20 -0.47
C SER A 4 5.86 11.73 -1.23
N LEU A 5 5.96 11.69 -2.55
CA LEU A 5 4.94 11.09 -3.41
C LEU A 5 5.18 9.59 -3.47
N LEU A 6 4.13 8.81 -3.23
CA LEU A 6 4.15 7.36 -3.26
C LEU A 6 3.38 6.86 -4.49
N PRO A 7 3.90 5.91 -5.28
CA PRO A 7 3.13 5.28 -6.35
C PRO A 7 2.07 4.39 -5.71
N VAL A 8 0.80 4.78 -5.75
CA VAL A 8 -0.30 4.01 -5.11
C VAL A 8 -1.07 3.24 -6.17
N MET A 9 -0.95 1.92 -6.16
CA MET A 9 -1.71 1.03 -7.05
C MET A 9 -3.19 0.99 -6.64
N GLU A 10 -3.46 0.76 -5.36
CA GLU A 10 -4.82 0.72 -4.81
C GLU A 10 -4.84 1.01 -3.31
N GLN A 11 -5.99 1.43 -2.80
CA GLN A 11 -6.25 1.58 -1.37
C GLN A 11 -7.70 1.25 -1.06
N PHE A 12 -7.94 0.46 -0.02
CA PHE A 12 -9.26 -0.09 0.28
C PHE A 12 -9.37 -0.60 1.72
N TYR A 13 -10.60 -0.67 2.24
CA TYR A 13 -10.90 -1.21 3.56
C TYR A 13 -11.40 -2.65 3.45
N THR A 14 -10.77 -3.58 4.17
CA THR A 14 -11.17 -5.00 4.20
C THR A 14 -10.73 -5.67 5.51
N ILE A 15 -10.81 -7.00 5.57
CA ILE A 15 -10.25 -7.82 6.65
C ILE A 15 -8.86 -8.32 6.24
N GLN A 16 -7.86 -8.18 7.12
CA GLN A 16 -6.55 -8.81 6.91
C GLN A 16 -6.73 -10.34 6.88
N GLY A 17 -6.27 -10.97 5.80
CA GLY A 17 -6.40 -12.41 5.59
C GLY A 17 -5.29 -13.23 6.24
N GLU A 18 -4.12 -12.64 6.47
CA GLU A 18 -2.90 -13.39 6.74
C GLU A 18 -2.16 -13.00 8.03
N GLY A 19 -1.31 -13.91 8.50
CA GLY A 19 -0.42 -13.70 9.64
C GLY A 19 -1.13 -13.48 10.99
N ALA A 20 -0.42 -12.88 11.93
CA ALA A 20 -0.90 -12.66 13.30
C ALA A 20 -2.07 -11.68 13.43
N HIS A 21 -2.37 -10.93 12.35
CA HIS A 21 -3.46 -9.97 12.30
C HIS A 21 -4.65 -10.47 11.47
N SER A 22 -4.64 -11.74 11.05
CA SER A 22 -5.75 -12.35 10.31
C SER A 22 -7.09 -12.17 11.05
N GLY A 23 -8.14 -11.81 10.33
CA GLY A 23 -9.48 -11.55 10.87
C GLY A 23 -9.71 -10.13 11.38
N LYS A 24 -8.69 -9.25 11.38
CA LYS A 24 -8.82 -7.86 11.85
C LYS A 24 -9.22 -6.91 10.71
N PRO A 25 -10.16 -5.96 10.93
CA PRO A 25 -10.44 -4.92 9.95
C PRO A 25 -9.23 -4.00 9.75
N ALA A 26 -8.88 -3.75 8.49
CA ALA A 26 -7.70 -3.01 8.11
C ALA A 26 -7.91 -2.18 6.85
N TYR A 27 -7.25 -1.02 6.80
CA TYR A 27 -7.11 -0.23 5.59
C TYR A 27 -5.81 -0.60 4.89
N PHE A 28 -5.92 -1.10 3.66
CA PHE A 28 -4.78 -1.49 2.84
C PHE A 28 -4.35 -0.33 1.96
N ILE A 29 -3.05 -0.10 1.90
CA ILE A 29 -2.40 0.78 0.94
C ILE A 29 -1.41 -0.09 0.17
N ARG A 30 -1.73 -0.41 -1.09
CA ARG A 30 -0.84 -1.15 -1.97
C ARG A 30 -0.03 -0.16 -2.82
N LEU A 31 1.29 -0.11 -2.63
CA LEU A 31 2.15 0.70 -3.48
C LEU A 31 2.48 -0.03 -4.79
N GLY A 32 2.96 0.72 -5.77
CA GLY A 32 3.64 0.20 -6.96
C GLY A 32 5.15 0.19 -6.73
N GLY A 33 5.89 -0.51 -7.59
CA GLY A 33 7.34 -0.68 -7.50
C GLY A 33 7.73 -1.95 -6.75
N CYS A 34 8.52 -2.82 -7.39
CA CYS A 34 9.14 -3.98 -6.76
C CYS A 34 10.44 -4.34 -7.50
N ASP A 35 11.56 -4.43 -6.78
CA ASP A 35 12.88 -4.76 -7.34
C ASP A 35 13.33 -6.22 -7.08
N VAL A 36 12.53 -6.99 -6.34
CA VAL A 36 12.87 -8.36 -5.92
C VAL A 36 12.76 -9.38 -7.06
N GLY A 37 11.78 -9.23 -7.95
CA GLY A 37 11.64 -10.09 -9.14
C GLY A 37 11.16 -11.53 -8.87
N CYS A 38 10.31 -11.74 -7.87
CA CYS A 38 9.80 -13.06 -7.49
C CYS A 38 9.01 -13.75 -8.63
N VAL A 39 9.46 -14.95 -9.04
CA VAL A 39 8.83 -15.72 -10.14
C VAL A 39 7.35 -16.03 -9.89
N TRP A 40 6.99 -16.27 -8.64
CA TRP A 40 5.66 -16.70 -8.19
C TRP A 40 4.81 -15.57 -7.59
N CYS A 41 5.17 -14.30 -7.84
CA CYS A 41 4.34 -13.18 -7.42
C CYS A 41 2.97 -13.25 -8.10
N ASP A 42 1.93 -13.16 -7.30
CA ASP A 42 0.52 -13.16 -7.69
C ASP A 42 0.03 -11.78 -8.15
N VAL A 43 0.74 -10.70 -7.81
CA VAL A 43 0.43 -9.31 -8.19
C VAL A 43 1.60 -8.66 -8.95
N LYS A 44 1.98 -9.22 -10.10
CA LYS A 44 3.08 -8.70 -10.94
C LYS A 44 2.80 -7.32 -11.52
N GLU A 45 1.52 -6.96 -11.63
CA GLU A 45 1.05 -5.65 -12.06
C GLU A 45 1.54 -4.53 -11.12
N SER A 46 1.87 -4.86 -9.86
CA SER A 46 2.44 -3.90 -8.90
C SER A 46 3.91 -3.54 -9.16
N TRP A 47 4.65 -4.28 -9.98
CA TRP A 47 6.12 -4.13 -10.05
C TRP A 47 6.60 -2.83 -10.69
N ASP A 48 5.84 -2.31 -11.64
CA ASP A 48 6.21 -1.12 -12.40
C ASP A 48 5.60 0.12 -11.72
N ALA A 49 6.43 0.88 -11.01
CA ALA A 49 6.00 2.06 -10.26
C ALA A 49 5.39 3.15 -11.17
N ASP A 50 5.88 3.30 -12.41
CA ASP A 50 5.46 4.35 -13.33
C ASP A 50 4.04 4.14 -13.88
N LYS A 51 3.49 2.92 -13.72
CA LYS A 51 2.09 2.62 -14.08
C LYS A 51 1.08 3.07 -13.04
N HIS A 52 1.53 3.49 -11.86
CA HIS A 52 0.65 3.82 -10.73
C HIS A 52 0.74 5.32 -10.42
N PRO A 53 -0.38 5.96 -10.03
CA PRO A 53 -0.39 7.38 -9.73
C PRO A 53 0.52 7.71 -8.55
N SER A 54 1.31 8.76 -8.69
CA SER A 54 2.08 9.37 -7.60
C SER A 54 1.14 10.17 -6.68
N VAL A 55 0.95 9.72 -5.45
CA VAL A 55 0.00 10.27 -4.48
C VAL A 55 0.74 10.72 -3.22
N SER A 56 0.39 11.89 -2.70
CA SER A 56 0.96 12.37 -1.44
C SER A 56 0.38 11.61 -0.24
N VAL A 57 1.15 11.48 0.84
CA VAL A 57 0.65 10.89 2.10
C VAL A 57 -0.61 11.62 2.60
N ALA A 58 -0.66 12.95 2.48
CA ALA A 58 -1.84 13.72 2.85
C ALA A 58 -3.10 13.30 2.08
N THR A 59 -2.97 13.08 0.76
CA THR A 59 -4.08 12.61 -0.08
C THR A 59 -4.49 11.17 0.25
N ILE A 60 -3.56 10.29 0.64
CA ILE A 60 -3.88 8.94 1.11
C ILE A 60 -4.70 9.01 2.39
N MET A 61 -4.28 9.85 3.35
CA MET A 61 -5.00 10.05 4.61
C MET A 61 -6.39 10.65 4.40
N GLU A 62 -6.53 11.61 3.47
CA GLU A 62 -7.82 12.18 3.08
C GLU A 62 -8.77 11.12 2.51
N ARG A 63 -8.27 10.23 1.64
CA ARG A 63 -9.06 9.12 1.05
C ARG A 63 -9.45 8.07 2.08
N MET A 64 -8.63 7.86 3.11
CA MET A 64 -8.97 6.99 4.23
C MET A 64 -10.09 7.60 5.09
N GLY A 65 -10.10 8.92 5.28
CA GLY A 65 -11.16 9.64 5.99
C GLY A 65 -11.46 9.06 7.38
N ASP A 66 -12.74 8.91 7.70
CA ASP A 66 -13.23 8.41 9.00
C ASP A 66 -13.45 6.88 9.02
N ILE A 67 -12.80 6.12 8.13
CA ILE A 67 -12.92 4.66 8.12
C ILE A 67 -12.49 4.12 9.50
N PRO A 68 -13.30 3.27 10.16
CA PRO A 68 -13.02 2.78 11.51
C PRO A 68 -11.96 1.67 11.55
N ALA A 69 -10.92 1.78 10.71
CA ALA A 69 -9.82 0.85 10.66
C ALA A 69 -8.92 1.05 11.89
N GLN A 70 -8.71 -0.02 12.66
CA GLN A 70 -7.77 -0.02 13.79
C GLN A 70 -6.35 -0.43 13.35
N LEU A 71 -6.20 -0.80 12.08
CA LEU A 71 -4.98 -1.29 11.48
C LEU A 71 -4.83 -0.71 10.07
N VAL A 72 -3.65 -0.22 9.75
CA VAL A 72 -3.26 0.11 8.38
C VAL A 72 -2.22 -0.90 7.93
N VAL A 73 -2.43 -1.52 6.77
CA VAL A 73 -1.50 -2.46 6.15
C VAL A 73 -0.91 -1.79 4.91
N ILE A 74 0.36 -1.38 5.02
CA ILE A 74 1.15 -0.92 3.88
C ILE A 74 1.80 -2.14 3.24
N THR A 75 1.54 -2.36 1.96
CA THR A 75 1.97 -3.55 1.20
C THR A 75 2.26 -3.16 -0.25
N GLY A 76 2.74 -4.09 -1.07
CA GLY A 76 2.87 -3.96 -2.52
C GLY A 76 3.79 -2.84 -3.02
N GLY A 77 4.38 -2.93 -4.21
CA GLY A 77 5.09 -4.15 -4.59
C GLY A 77 6.02 -4.49 -3.43
N GLU A 78 7.20 -3.89 -3.37
CA GLU A 78 8.02 -3.88 -2.16
C GLU A 78 7.87 -2.54 -1.41
N PRO A 79 7.07 -2.48 -0.33
CA PRO A 79 6.77 -1.22 0.35
C PRO A 79 8.01 -0.57 1.01
N LEU A 80 9.05 -1.35 1.34
CA LEU A 80 10.28 -0.82 1.95
C LEU A 80 11.20 -0.10 0.95
N MET A 81 10.86 -0.06 -0.34
CA MET A 81 11.53 0.81 -1.31
C MET A 81 11.30 2.30 -1.03
N TYR A 82 10.28 2.64 -0.24
CA TYR A 82 9.86 4.01 0.00
C TYR A 82 10.00 4.42 1.46
N ASP A 83 10.38 5.68 1.69
CA ASP A 83 10.30 6.30 3.00
C ASP A 83 8.85 6.70 3.31
N VAL A 84 8.28 6.04 4.31
CA VAL A 84 6.90 6.23 4.81
C VAL A 84 6.87 6.78 6.24
N SER A 85 7.98 7.37 6.71
CA SER A 85 8.11 7.95 8.06
C SER A 85 7.50 9.34 8.23
#